data_AF-A0AAD2PXI8-F1
#
_entry.id   AF-A0AAD2PXI8-F1
#
_cell.length_a   1.000
_cell.length_b   1.000
_cell.length_c   1.000
_cell.angle_alpha   90.00
_cell.angle_beta   90.00
_cell.angle_gamma   90.00
#
_symmetry.space_group_name_H-M   'P 1'
#
loop_
_entity.id
_entity.type
_entity.pdbx_description
1 polymer ?
#
loop_
_entity_poly.entity_id
_entity_poly.type
_entity_poly.pdbx_seq_one_letter_code
_entity_poly.pdbx_strand_id
1 'polypeptide(L)'
;MYTVRRQAEEKCRALAPGKVPWSPKMQGFWDRMSLWKLLLKGKKGCRVSSRKARRLMKKTELPQAWRKSEVDLEDCLKQERSLYKQAKHTYAARWRKDFLTVQTKDAKKQQWKSRKARDRFFWLRQMKQREEARHPRRAQSKGSSGGLQAIQIEEHLPDGTTSLRTITDRRLVEDGCMQENTARYDQTRAPYTTPPMAEPLYSEYTGDNAEVNSLALLEGHYTLPDLLDPATASFLSHCRFHKGHSPVHLQVSKDDHVYFWSRNPENKGSEPHGLHNEHFKAAIQSPSIAHCDALFWNIPLTTGFVPLQWQKLMNFAIEKKPGDFRLSKMRTI
;
A
#
# COMPACT_ATOMS: atom_id res chain seq x y z
N MET A 1 -14.06 -16.01 -9.34
CA MET A 1 -14.65 -15.44 -8.10
C MET A 1 -14.48 -13.93 -7.97
N TYR A 2 -13.31 -13.36 -8.31
CA TYR A 2 -13.04 -11.91 -8.18
C TYR A 2 -13.77 -11.00 -9.18
N THR A 3 -14.37 -11.57 -10.22
CA THR A 3 -15.02 -10.85 -11.32
C THR A 3 -16.13 -9.92 -10.87
N VAL A 4 -17.02 -10.38 -9.98
CA VAL A 4 -18.17 -9.59 -9.52
C VAL A 4 -17.73 -8.32 -8.80
N ARG A 5 -16.72 -8.41 -7.93
CA ARG A 5 -16.23 -7.25 -7.17
C ARG A 5 -15.48 -6.26 -8.05
N ARG A 6 -14.69 -6.74 -9.02
CA ARG A 6 -14.05 -5.86 -10.02
C ARG A 6 -15.07 -5.15 -10.91
N GLN A 7 -16.11 -5.85 -11.38
CA GLN A 7 -17.19 -5.23 -12.15
C GLN A 7 -17.98 -4.21 -11.32
N ALA A 8 -18.11 -4.42 -10.01
CA ALA A 8 -18.69 -3.43 -9.12
C ALA A 8 -17.78 -2.20 -8.97
N GLU A 9 -16.46 -2.39 -8.86
CA GLU A 9 -15.46 -1.31 -8.85
C GLU A 9 -15.54 -0.44 -10.11
N GLU A 10 -15.68 -1.05 -11.29
CA GLU A 10 -15.82 -0.31 -12.57
C GLU A 10 -17.04 0.63 -12.59
N LYS A 11 -18.09 0.29 -11.83
CA LYS A 11 -19.30 1.13 -11.67
C LYS A 11 -19.15 2.19 -10.59
N CYS A 12 -18.10 2.12 -9.77
CA CYS A 12 -17.82 3.14 -8.77
C CYS A 12 -17.44 4.46 -9.45
N ARG A 13 -17.80 5.57 -8.80
CA ARG A 13 -17.47 6.90 -9.32
C ARG A 13 -15.96 7.12 -9.32
N ALA A 14 -15.38 7.26 -10.50
CA ALA A 14 -14.00 7.74 -10.64
C ALA A 14 -13.88 9.20 -10.18
N LEU A 15 -13.09 9.43 -9.13
CA LEU A 15 -12.75 10.76 -8.66
C LEU A 15 -11.46 11.23 -9.35
N ALA A 16 -11.57 12.25 -10.20
CA ALA A 16 -10.42 12.91 -10.84
C ALA A 16 -10.17 14.28 -10.15
N PRO A 17 -9.41 14.32 -9.03
CA PRO A 17 -9.22 15.55 -8.24
C PRO A 17 -8.40 16.64 -8.95
N GLY A 18 -7.88 16.37 -10.15
CA GLY A 18 -7.08 17.31 -10.93
C GLY A 18 -5.65 17.48 -10.41
N LYS A 19 -4.79 18.13 -11.21
CA LYS A 19 -3.38 18.39 -10.85
C LYS A 19 -3.19 19.60 -9.93
N VAL A 20 -4.23 20.41 -9.74
CA VAL A 20 -4.16 21.68 -9.00
C VAL A 20 -4.70 21.47 -7.59
N PRO A 21 -3.90 21.69 -6.54
CA PRO A 21 -4.34 21.43 -5.18
C PRO A 21 -5.46 22.40 -4.79
N TRP A 22 -6.49 21.86 -4.13
CA TRP A 22 -7.65 22.65 -3.73
C TRP A 22 -7.35 23.51 -2.49
N SER A 23 -7.71 24.79 -2.56
CA SER A 23 -7.78 25.69 -1.41
C SER A 23 -8.97 26.64 -1.58
N PRO A 24 -9.50 27.26 -0.50
CA PRO A 24 -10.58 28.24 -0.63
C PRO A 24 -10.24 29.38 -1.59
N LYS A 25 -8.98 29.83 -1.60
CA LYS A 25 -8.50 30.86 -2.54
C LYS A 25 -8.52 30.38 -4.00
N MET A 26 -8.06 29.14 -4.26
CA MET A 26 -8.15 28.55 -5.60
C MET A 26 -9.60 28.32 -6.04
N GLN A 27 -10.49 27.99 -5.11
CA GLN A 27 -11.92 27.81 -5.39
C GLN A 27 -12.59 29.13 -5.81
N GLY A 28 -12.17 30.27 -5.26
CA GLY A 28 -12.67 31.59 -5.64
C GLY A 28 -12.49 31.89 -7.14
N PHE A 29 -11.33 31.56 -7.71
CA PHE A 29 -11.09 31.66 -9.15
C PHE A 29 -12.05 30.79 -9.96
N TRP A 30 -12.24 29.53 -9.56
CA TRP A 30 -13.18 28.61 -10.22
C TRP A 30 -14.62 29.10 -10.14
N ASP A 31 -15.03 29.67 -9.01
CA ASP A 31 -16.38 30.21 -8.83
C ASP A 31 -16.63 31.42 -9.74
N ARG A 32 -15.66 32.35 -9.84
CA ARG A 32 -15.74 33.51 -10.76
C ARG A 32 -15.72 33.09 -12.22
N MET A 33 -14.80 32.22 -12.62
CA MET A 33 -14.78 31.66 -13.98
C MET A 33 -16.10 30.94 -14.32
N SER A 34 -16.69 30.22 -13.36
CA SER A 34 -17.98 29.56 -13.54
C SER A 34 -19.12 30.56 -13.68
N LEU A 35 -19.09 31.68 -12.94
CA LEU A 35 -20.05 32.77 -13.07
C LEU A 35 -19.97 33.39 -14.47
N TRP A 36 -18.78 33.80 -14.91
CA TRP A 36 -18.59 34.42 -16.23
C TRP A 36 -19.01 33.51 -17.38
N LYS A 37 -18.62 32.23 -17.34
CA LYS A 37 -19.07 31.25 -18.34
C LYS A 37 -20.59 31.08 -18.35
N LEU A 38 -21.23 31.07 -17.18
CA LEU A 38 -22.67 30.91 -17.07
C LEU A 38 -23.41 32.12 -17.63
N LEU A 39 -22.95 33.35 -17.33
CA LEU A 39 -23.55 34.57 -17.85
C LEU A 39 -23.33 34.73 -19.35
N LEU A 40 -22.12 34.43 -19.85
CA LEU A 40 -21.81 34.44 -21.28
C LEU A 40 -22.69 33.46 -22.06
N LYS A 41 -22.87 32.25 -21.52
CA LYS A 41 -23.79 31.25 -22.10
C LYS A 41 -25.22 31.80 -22.17
N GLY A 42 -25.68 32.52 -21.15
CA GLY A 42 -26.99 33.16 -21.14
C GLY A 42 -27.13 34.27 -22.20
N LYS A 43 -26.09 35.09 -22.41
CA LYS A 43 -26.07 36.13 -23.46
C LYS A 43 -26.10 35.54 -24.87
N LYS A 44 -25.42 34.40 -25.08
CA LYS A 44 -25.42 33.62 -26.33
C LYS A 44 -26.73 32.81 -26.55
N GLY A 45 -27.84 33.19 -25.92
CA GLY A 45 -29.15 32.59 -26.11
C GLY A 45 -29.35 31.18 -25.52
N CYS A 46 -28.36 30.61 -24.81
CA CYS A 46 -28.51 29.28 -24.24
C CYS A 46 -29.28 29.30 -22.91
N ARG A 47 -30.06 28.24 -22.64
CA ARG A 47 -30.75 28.06 -21.35
C ARG A 47 -29.76 27.95 -20.19
N VAL A 48 -29.88 28.85 -19.21
CA VAL A 48 -29.05 28.90 -17.99
C VAL A 48 -29.89 28.96 -16.73
N SER A 49 -29.39 28.38 -15.64
CA SER A 49 -30.08 28.41 -14.35
C SER A 49 -29.89 29.76 -13.65
N SER A 50 -30.96 30.56 -13.58
CA SER A 50 -30.99 31.84 -12.86
C SER A 50 -30.64 31.68 -11.37
N ARG A 51 -31.11 30.61 -10.72
CA ARG A 51 -30.78 30.27 -9.32
C ARG A 51 -29.28 30.03 -9.15
N LYS A 52 -28.64 29.30 -10.08
CA LYS A 52 -27.19 29.08 -10.06
C LYS A 52 -26.41 30.38 -10.25
N ALA A 53 -26.86 31.25 -11.15
CA ALA A 53 -26.24 32.56 -11.38
C ALA A 53 -26.30 33.44 -10.13
N ARG A 54 -27.48 33.59 -9.50
CA ARG A 54 -27.63 34.35 -8.24
C ARG A 54 -26.74 33.81 -7.12
N ARG A 55 -26.69 32.48 -6.96
CA ARG A 55 -25.82 31.84 -5.96
C ARG A 55 -24.35 32.14 -6.22
N LEU A 56 -23.90 32.06 -7.48
CA LEU A 56 -22.51 32.37 -7.84
C LEU A 56 -22.20 33.85 -7.64
N MET A 57 -23.08 34.77 -8.04
CA MET A 57 -22.91 36.21 -7.80
C MET A 57 -22.76 36.54 -6.31
N LYS A 58 -23.57 35.92 -5.44
CA LYS A 58 -23.43 36.06 -3.99
C LYS A 58 -22.10 35.48 -3.49
N LYS A 59 -21.72 34.29 -3.97
CA LYS A 59 -20.50 33.59 -3.55
C LYS A 59 -19.22 34.31 -3.98
N THR A 60 -19.24 34.99 -5.12
CA THR A 60 -18.09 35.72 -5.67
C THR A 60 -18.11 37.21 -5.33
N GLU A 61 -19.12 37.68 -4.60
CA GLU A 61 -19.32 39.10 -4.23
C GLU A 61 -19.44 40.03 -5.46
N LEU A 62 -20.10 39.55 -6.52
CA LEU A 62 -20.29 40.27 -7.78
C LEU A 62 -21.78 40.40 -8.13
N PRO A 63 -22.57 41.21 -7.39
CA PRO A 63 -24.02 41.27 -7.53
C PRO A 63 -24.48 41.84 -8.88
N GLN A 64 -23.67 42.70 -9.51
CA GLN A 64 -24.00 43.35 -10.79
C GLN A 64 -23.35 42.68 -12.02
N ALA A 65 -22.78 41.49 -11.84
CA ALA A 65 -22.13 40.72 -12.91
C ALA A 65 -23.02 40.50 -14.14
N TRP A 66 -24.34 40.36 -13.93
CA TRP A 66 -25.32 40.09 -15.00
C TRP A 66 -25.58 41.29 -15.93
N ARG A 67 -25.22 42.51 -15.52
CA ARG A 67 -25.41 43.74 -16.31
C ARG A 67 -24.34 43.94 -17.38
N LYS A 68 -23.21 43.22 -17.29
CA LYS A 68 -22.09 43.34 -18.22
C LYS A 68 -22.49 42.93 -19.64
N SER A 69 -21.89 43.60 -20.63
CA SER A 69 -22.05 43.25 -22.03
C SER A 69 -21.38 41.91 -22.34
N GLU A 70 -21.66 41.34 -23.51
CA GLU A 70 -21.02 40.10 -23.94
C GLU A 70 -19.49 40.24 -24.01
N VAL A 71 -19.01 41.34 -24.62
CA VAL A 71 -17.58 41.66 -24.74
C VAL A 71 -16.92 41.78 -23.36
N ASP A 72 -17.55 42.51 -22.43
CA ASP A 72 -17.04 42.66 -21.05
C ASP A 72 -16.94 41.32 -20.32
N LEU A 73 -17.90 40.42 -20.53
CA LEU A 73 -17.91 39.09 -19.90
C LEU A 73 -16.79 38.21 -20.44
N GLU A 74 -16.51 38.29 -21.75
CA GLU A 74 -15.38 37.58 -22.36
C GLU A 74 -14.05 38.09 -21.83
N ASP A 75 -13.88 39.40 -21.68
CA ASP A 75 -12.66 39.99 -21.15
C ASP A 75 -12.47 39.72 -19.66
N CYS A 76 -13.54 39.78 -18.85
CA CYS A 76 -13.51 39.34 -17.45
C CYS A 76 -13.10 37.86 -17.34
N LEU A 77 -13.58 37.01 -18.24
CA LEU A 77 -13.21 35.58 -18.27
C LEU A 77 -11.74 35.38 -18.68
N LYS A 78 -11.24 36.15 -19.66
CA LYS A 78 -9.82 36.11 -20.06
C LYS A 78 -8.91 36.57 -18.92
N GLN A 79 -9.24 37.69 -18.28
CA GLN A 79 -8.51 38.22 -17.12
C GLN A 79 -8.48 37.19 -16.00
N GLU A 80 -9.62 36.58 -15.64
CA GLU A 80 -9.62 35.58 -14.56
C GLU A 80 -8.88 34.29 -14.91
N ARG A 81 -8.87 33.89 -16.18
CA ARG A 81 -8.03 32.76 -16.64
C ARG A 81 -6.54 33.08 -16.47
N SER A 82 -6.13 34.32 -16.76
CA SER A 82 -4.75 34.78 -16.58
C SER A 82 -4.35 34.76 -15.11
N LEU A 83 -5.17 35.36 -14.24
CA LEU A 83 -4.94 35.36 -12.79
C LEU A 83 -4.92 33.95 -12.20
N TYR A 84 -5.85 33.09 -12.61
CA TYR A 84 -5.84 31.68 -12.23
C TYR A 84 -4.55 30.97 -12.66
N LYS A 85 -4.06 31.20 -13.89
CA LYS A 85 -2.84 30.58 -14.39
C LYS A 85 -1.64 31.02 -13.55
N GLN A 86 -1.50 32.32 -13.29
CA GLN A 86 -0.45 32.85 -12.43
C GLN A 86 -0.54 32.24 -11.01
N ALA A 87 -1.72 32.25 -10.40
CA ALA A 87 -1.92 31.71 -9.05
C ALA A 87 -1.67 30.19 -8.97
N LYS A 88 -2.05 29.45 -10.01
CA LYS A 88 -1.79 28.01 -10.14
C LYS A 88 -0.29 27.71 -10.08
N HIS A 89 0.53 28.50 -10.76
CA HIS A 89 1.98 28.29 -10.79
C HIS A 89 2.66 28.80 -9.51
N THR A 90 2.29 29.97 -9.02
CA THR A 90 3.02 30.65 -7.93
C THR A 90 2.53 30.28 -6.53
N TYR A 91 1.21 30.16 -6.34
CA TYR A 91 0.62 30.17 -4.99
C TYR A 91 -0.15 28.90 -4.61
N ALA A 92 -0.63 28.10 -5.58
CA ALA A 92 -1.55 27.00 -5.30
C ALA A 92 -1.03 26.00 -4.24
N ALA A 93 0.24 25.60 -4.32
CA ALA A 93 0.86 24.71 -3.34
C ALA A 93 0.93 25.33 -1.94
N ARG A 94 1.36 26.60 -1.87
CA ARG A 94 1.42 27.35 -0.60
C ARG A 94 0.05 27.49 0.04
N TRP A 95 -0.95 27.93 -0.71
CA TRP A 95 -2.32 28.09 -0.18
C TRP A 95 -2.93 26.77 0.28
N ARG A 96 -2.61 25.65 -0.37
CA ARG A 96 -3.03 24.32 0.10
C ARG A 96 -2.37 23.97 1.43
N LYS A 97 -1.06 24.18 1.54
CA LYS A 97 -0.28 23.92 2.76
C LYS A 97 -0.78 24.76 3.94
N ASP A 98 -1.02 26.05 3.72
CA ASP A 98 -1.53 26.97 4.73
C ASP A 98 -2.93 26.52 5.20
N PHE A 99 -3.83 26.22 4.26
CA PHE A 99 -5.17 25.73 4.56
C PHE A 99 -5.14 24.43 5.38
N LEU A 100 -4.35 23.43 4.96
CA LEU A 100 -4.22 22.17 5.69
C LEU A 100 -3.63 22.36 7.08
N THR A 101 -2.69 23.31 7.24
CA THR A 101 -2.08 23.62 8.53
C THR A 101 -3.10 24.18 9.52
N VAL A 102 -3.93 25.14 9.08
CA VAL A 102 -5.01 25.72 9.90
C VAL A 102 -6.03 24.64 10.26
N GLN A 103 -6.55 23.91 9.28
CA GLN A 103 -7.56 22.87 9.50
C GLN A 103 -7.07 21.77 10.45
N THR A 104 -5.81 21.35 10.32
CA THR A 104 -5.22 20.32 11.20
C THR A 104 -5.08 20.83 12.63
N LYS A 105 -4.67 22.09 12.82
CA LYS A 105 -4.58 22.71 14.16
C LYS A 105 -5.95 22.78 14.82
N ASP A 106 -6.97 23.22 14.09
CA ASP A 106 -8.33 23.32 14.61
C ASP A 106 -8.93 21.95 14.92
N ALA A 107 -8.72 20.96 14.03
CA ALA A 107 -9.15 19.60 14.29
C ALA A 107 -8.44 18.97 15.50
N LYS A 108 -7.15 19.27 15.72
CA LYS A 108 -6.40 18.80 16.90
C LYS A 108 -7.04 19.26 18.21
N LYS A 109 -7.51 20.52 18.27
CA LYS A 109 -8.20 21.05 19.46
C LYS A 109 -9.52 20.31 19.76
N GLN A 110 -10.18 19.80 18.72
CA GLN A 110 -11.48 19.15 18.83
C GLN A 110 -11.40 17.61 18.91
N GLN A 111 -10.19 17.03 18.79
CA GLN A 111 -10.01 15.59 18.53
C GLN A 111 -10.60 14.68 19.63
N TRP A 112 -10.66 15.17 20.87
CA TRP A 112 -11.14 14.40 22.02
C TRP A 112 -12.65 14.49 22.22
N LYS A 113 -13.37 15.30 21.44
CA LYS A 113 -14.82 15.49 21.59
C LYS A 113 -15.65 14.30 21.12
N SER A 114 -15.17 13.55 20.14
CA SER A 114 -15.84 12.36 19.62
C SER A 114 -14.91 11.52 18.74
N ARG A 115 -15.28 10.27 18.50
CA ARG A 115 -14.61 9.41 17.51
C ARG A 115 -14.55 10.07 16.13
N LYS A 116 -15.65 10.65 15.65
CA LYS A 116 -15.71 11.37 14.36
C LYS A 116 -14.72 12.54 14.30
N ALA A 117 -14.56 13.28 15.41
CA ALA A 117 -13.61 14.39 15.47
C ALA A 117 -12.15 13.90 15.46
N ARG A 118 -11.87 12.79 16.16
CA ARG A 118 -10.57 12.10 16.15
C ARG A 118 -10.22 11.59 14.75
N ASP A 119 -11.14 10.92 14.07
CA ASP A 119 -10.96 10.41 12.71
C ASP A 119 -10.71 11.55 11.71
N ARG A 120 -11.46 12.65 11.83
CA ARG A 120 -11.24 13.86 11.02
C ARG A 120 -9.84 14.44 11.23
N PHE A 121 -9.35 14.50 12.47
CA PHE A 121 -7.99 14.96 12.75
C PHE A 121 -6.93 14.05 12.12
N PHE A 122 -7.04 12.73 12.28
CA PHE A 122 -6.10 11.80 11.67
C PHE A 122 -6.10 11.88 10.13
N TRP A 123 -7.29 12.00 9.53
CA TRP A 123 -7.42 12.19 8.09
C TRP A 123 -6.75 13.49 7.61
N LEU A 124 -6.97 14.62 8.29
CA LEU A 124 -6.33 15.90 7.97
C LEU A 124 -4.81 15.84 8.14
N ARG A 125 -4.33 15.21 9.22
CA ARG A 125 -2.91 14.99 9.48
C ARG A 125 -2.26 14.18 8.36
N GLN A 126 -2.89 13.09 7.94
CA GLN A 126 -2.40 12.26 6.83
C GLN A 126 -2.37 13.04 5.52
N MET A 127 -3.42 13.83 5.23
CA MET A 127 -3.45 14.71 4.05
C MET A 127 -2.35 15.76 4.07
N LYS A 128 -2.08 16.37 5.23
CA LYS A 128 -0.97 17.32 5.42
C LYS A 128 0.37 16.65 5.14
N GLN A 129 0.64 15.49 5.73
CA GLN A 129 1.87 14.73 5.49
C GLN A 129 2.05 14.36 4.02
N ARG A 130 0.98 13.92 3.34
CA ARG A 130 1.02 13.61 1.89
C ARG A 130 1.37 14.85 1.07
N GLU A 131 0.82 16.02 1.39
CA GLU A 131 1.14 17.26 0.67
C GLU A 131 2.57 17.73 0.95
N GLU A 132 3.01 17.67 2.20
CA GLU A 132 4.39 18.00 2.59
C GLU A 132 5.40 17.07 1.92
N ALA A 133 5.10 15.78 1.78
CA ALA A 133 5.94 14.81 1.09
C ALA A 133 5.97 14.98 -0.44
N ARG A 134 4.98 15.63 -1.06
CA ARG A 134 4.97 15.88 -2.51
C ARG A 134 6.10 16.82 -2.94
N HIS A 135 6.46 17.79 -2.11
CA HIS A 135 7.54 18.73 -2.39
C HIS A 135 8.93 18.08 -2.46
N PRO A 136 9.42 17.37 -1.43
CA PRO A 136 10.70 16.67 -1.48
C PRO A 136 10.70 15.59 -2.57
N ARG A 137 9.59 14.86 -2.78
CA ARG A 137 9.48 13.89 -3.89
C ARG A 137 9.57 14.51 -5.28
N ARG A 138 9.21 15.79 -5.45
CA ARG A 138 9.39 16.51 -6.72
C ARG A 138 10.83 17.01 -6.87
N ALA A 139 11.43 17.48 -5.77
CA ALA A 139 12.79 18.01 -5.74
C ALA A 139 13.86 16.91 -5.92
N GLN A 140 13.64 15.73 -5.32
CA GLN A 140 14.54 14.58 -5.41
C GLN A 140 14.49 13.85 -6.77
N SER A 141 13.82 14.43 -7.77
CA SER A 141 13.26 13.73 -8.94
C SER A 141 12.35 12.57 -8.52
N LYS A 142 11.60 11.98 -9.45
CA LYS A 142 10.89 10.74 -9.13
C LYS A 142 11.97 9.68 -8.89
N GLY A 143 12.30 9.41 -7.61
CA GLY A 143 12.87 8.11 -7.26
C GLY A 143 12.02 7.08 -7.97
N SER A 144 12.66 6.27 -8.83
CA SER A 144 11.95 5.34 -9.69
C SER A 144 10.99 4.54 -8.83
N SER A 145 9.68 4.66 -9.10
CA SER A 145 8.70 3.77 -8.51
C SER A 145 8.72 2.40 -9.16
N GLY A 146 9.71 2.14 -10.02
CA GLY A 146 9.98 0.83 -10.61
C GLY A 146 10.79 -0.04 -9.66
N GLY A 147 10.91 -1.32 -10.02
CA GLY A 147 11.73 -2.29 -9.30
C GLY A 147 13.21 -1.90 -9.22
N LEU A 148 13.98 -2.76 -8.57
CA LEU A 148 15.42 -2.60 -8.37
C LEU A 148 16.13 -2.32 -9.71
N GLN A 149 16.82 -1.18 -9.82
CA GLN A 149 17.48 -0.77 -11.07
C GLN A 149 18.94 -1.18 -11.13
N ALA A 150 19.54 -1.45 -9.98
CA ALA A 150 20.93 -1.82 -9.88
C ALA A 150 21.17 -2.70 -8.65
N ILE A 151 22.19 -3.54 -8.73
CA ILE A 151 22.75 -4.27 -7.59
C ILE A 151 24.25 -4.00 -7.49
N GLN A 152 24.78 -4.09 -6.28
CA GLN A 152 26.22 -4.16 -6.05
C GLN A 152 26.61 -5.59 -5.68
N ILE A 153 27.60 -6.11 -6.39
CA ILE A 153 28.23 -7.39 -6.09
C ILE A 153 29.60 -7.12 -5.46
N GLU A 154 29.88 -7.82 -4.37
CA GLU A 154 31.18 -7.83 -3.70
C GLU A 154 32.10 -8.80 -4.46
N GLU A 155 33.15 -8.28 -5.11
CA GLU A 155 34.17 -9.07 -5.80
C GLU A 155 35.42 -9.11 -4.91
N HIS A 156 35.88 -10.31 -4.55
CA HIS A 156 37.12 -10.50 -3.79
C HIS A 156 38.31 -10.43 -4.75
N LEU A 157 39.19 -9.46 -4.52
CA LEU A 157 40.40 -9.26 -5.29
C LEU A 157 41.54 -10.18 -4.78
N PRO A 158 42.53 -10.50 -5.63
CA PRO A 158 43.66 -11.37 -5.24
C PRO A 158 44.50 -10.84 -4.07
N ASP A 159 44.44 -9.54 -3.79
CA ASP A 159 45.12 -8.86 -2.68
C ASP A 159 44.38 -8.97 -1.34
N GLY A 160 43.25 -9.69 -1.30
CA GLY A 160 42.40 -9.85 -0.12
C GLY A 160 41.45 -8.68 0.12
N THR A 161 41.44 -7.65 -0.73
CA THR A 161 40.48 -6.55 -0.66
C THR A 161 39.17 -6.91 -1.37
N THR A 162 38.09 -6.20 -1.04
CA THR A 162 36.78 -6.39 -1.68
C THR A 162 36.44 -5.16 -2.49
N SER A 163 36.21 -5.32 -3.80
CA SER A 163 35.71 -4.26 -4.66
C SER A 163 34.19 -4.38 -4.81
N LEU A 164 33.52 -3.25 -5.06
CA LEU A 164 32.09 -3.22 -5.33
C LEU A 164 31.86 -2.94 -6.81
N ARG A 165 31.27 -3.91 -7.50
CA ARG A 165 30.87 -3.76 -8.90
C ARG A 165 29.38 -3.46 -8.96
N THR A 166 29.04 -2.34 -9.58
CA THR A 166 27.64 -1.96 -9.79
C THR A 166 27.14 -2.51 -11.12
N ILE A 167 26.05 -3.27 -11.07
CA ILE A 167 25.36 -3.83 -12.23
C ILE A 167 24.04 -3.10 -12.39
N THR A 168 23.77 -2.59 -13.59
CA THR A 168 22.54 -1.87 -13.95
C THR A 168 21.75 -2.53 -15.06
N ASP A 169 22.31 -3.55 -15.72
CA ASP A 169 21.58 -4.33 -16.73
C ASP A 169 20.46 -5.12 -16.06
N ARG A 170 19.26 -5.02 -16.64
CA ARG A 170 18.06 -5.60 -16.04
C ARG A 170 18.16 -7.11 -15.87
N ARG A 171 18.64 -7.84 -16.88
CA ARG A 171 18.70 -9.31 -16.82
C ARG A 171 19.71 -9.74 -15.77
N LEU A 172 20.88 -9.11 -15.75
CA LEU A 172 21.91 -9.40 -14.75
C LEU A 172 21.46 -9.06 -13.32
N VAL A 173 20.67 -8.00 -13.14
CA VAL A 173 20.06 -7.68 -11.84
C VAL A 173 19.07 -8.77 -11.40
N GLU A 174 18.18 -9.19 -12.31
CA GLU A 174 17.19 -10.26 -12.05
C GLU A 174 17.91 -11.59 -11.73
N ASP A 175 18.87 -11.99 -12.55
CA ASP A 175 19.65 -13.22 -12.37
C ASP A 175 20.45 -13.21 -11.06
N GLY A 176 21.13 -12.12 -10.75
CA GLY A 176 21.86 -11.97 -9.49
C GLY A 176 20.93 -12.09 -8.28
N CYS A 177 19.75 -11.47 -8.33
CA CYS A 177 18.74 -11.62 -7.28
C CYS A 177 18.23 -13.05 -7.14
N MET A 178 18.00 -13.76 -8.25
CA MET A 178 17.58 -15.17 -8.21
C MET A 178 18.67 -16.05 -7.59
N GLN A 179 19.92 -15.90 -8.02
CA GLN A 179 21.05 -16.69 -7.52
C GLN A 179 21.29 -16.47 -6.02
N GLU A 180 21.30 -15.21 -5.57
CA GLU A 180 21.42 -14.88 -4.15
C GLU A 180 20.27 -15.47 -3.33
N ASN A 181 19.04 -15.42 -3.86
CA ASN A 181 17.89 -15.98 -3.18
C ASN A 181 18.00 -17.50 -3.05
N THR A 182 18.33 -18.21 -4.14
CA THR A 182 18.56 -19.66 -4.12
C THR A 182 19.65 -20.00 -3.11
N ALA A 183 20.82 -19.36 -3.19
CA ALA A 183 21.93 -19.59 -2.27
C ALA A 183 21.53 -19.33 -0.81
N ARG A 184 20.70 -18.32 -0.54
CA ARG A 184 20.22 -18.00 0.80
C ARG A 184 19.21 -19.02 1.34
N TYR A 185 18.31 -19.54 0.50
CA TYR A 185 17.36 -20.58 0.92
C TYR A 185 18.00 -21.97 1.01
N ASP A 186 19.09 -22.21 0.28
CA ASP A 186 19.82 -23.48 0.29
C ASP A 186 20.91 -23.57 1.36
N GLN A 187 21.05 -22.56 2.24
CA GLN A 187 22.09 -22.53 3.29
C GLN A 187 22.09 -23.75 4.23
N THR A 188 20.95 -24.43 4.35
CA THR A 188 20.83 -25.64 5.17
C THR A 188 21.25 -26.92 4.43
N ARG A 189 21.35 -26.88 3.09
CA ARG A 189 21.78 -27.98 2.22
C ARG A 189 23.21 -27.81 1.72
N ALA A 190 23.67 -26.58 1.51
CA ALA A 190 24.97 -26.25 0.93
C ALA A 190 25.57 -24.98 1.56
N PRO A 191 26.91 -24.88 1.68
CA PRO A 191 27.91 -25.87 1.29
C PRO A 191 28.02 -27.05 2.28
N TYR A 192 27.47 -26.92 3.49
CA TYR A 192 27.45 -27.97 4.49
C TYR A 192 26.00 -28.31 4.85
N THR A 193 25.65 -29.57 4.73
CA THR A 193 24.33 -30.09 5.12
C THR A 193 24.16 -29.97 6.63
N THR A 194 23.15 -29.24 7.06
CA THR A 194 22.78 -29.19 8.48
C THR A 194 22.12 -30.49 8.93
N PRO A 195 22.19 -30.87 10.21
CA PRO A 195 21.66 -32.15 10.69
C PRO A 195 20.18 -32.44 10.31
N PRO A 196 19.22 -31.49 10.35
CA PRO A 196 17.85 -31.75 9.90
C PRO A 196 17.71 -32.02 8.38
N MET A 197 18.72 -31.65 7.59
CA MET A 197 18.77 -31.88 6.14
C MET A 197 19.54 -33.16 5.77
N ALA A 198 20.01 -33.91 6.77
CA ALA A 198 20.71 -35.18 6.60
C ALA A 198 19.88 -36.35 7.14
N GLU A 199 20.14 -37.57 6.65
CA GLU A 199 19.49 -38.77 7.18
C GLU A 199 20.02 -39.14 8.58
N PRO A 200 19.17 -39.71 9.46
CA PRO A 200 17.76 -40.08 9.22
C PRO A 200 16.76 -38.93 9.41
N LEU A 201 17.17 -37.79 10.00
CA LEU A 201 16.25 -36.70 10.35
C LEU A 201 15.50 -36.15 9.14
N TYR A 202 16.13 -36.07 7.98
CA TYR A 202 15.48 -35.58 6.77
C TYR A 202 14.23 -36.42 6.44
N SER A 203 14.36 -37.74 6.30
CA SER A 203 13.21 -38.61 5.99
C SER A 203 12.21 -38.74 7.15
N GLU A 204 12.66 -38.64 8.39
CA GLU A 204 11.79 -38.65 9.57
C GLU A 204 10.86 -37.43 9.61
N TYR A 205 11.32 -36.26 9.17
CA TYR A 205 10.56 -35.02 9.21
C TYR A 205 10.12 -34.51 7.83
N THR A 206 10.41 -35.25 6.75
CA THR A 206 9.91 -34.95 5.40
C THR A 206 9.29 -36.21 4.77
N GLY A 207 7.98 -36.22 4.61
CA GLY A 207 7.24 -37.37 4.06
C GLY A 207 5.93 -37.64 4.81
N ASP A 208 5.35 -38.82 4.60
CA ASP A 208 4.02 -39.18 5.10
C ASP A 208 3.94 -39.24 6.64
N ASN A 209 5.07 -39.55 7.32
CA ASN A 209 5.14 -39.62 8.77
C ASN A 209 5.55 -38.29 9.43
N ALA A 210 5.80 -37.23 8.65
CA ALA A 210 6.35 -35.98 9.18
C ALA A 210 5.48 -35.36 10.28
N GLU A 211 4.15 -35.38 10.12
CA GLU A 211 3.21 -34.87 11.13
C GLU A 211 3.26 -35.70 12.42
N VAL A 212 3.21 -37.03 12.30
CA VAL A 212 3.26 -37.95 13.44
C VAL A 212 4.57 -37.79 14.22
N ASN A 213 5.70 -37.74 13.52
CA ASN A 213 7.02 -37.58 14.13
C ASN A 213 7.18 -36.19 14.77
N SER A 214 6.69 -35.13 14.11
CA SER A 214 6.68 -33.78 14.68
C SER A 214 5.87 -33.72 15.97
N LEU A 215 4.66 -34.30 15.99
CA LEU A 215 3.83 -34.34 17.20
C LEU A 215 4.49 -35.16 18.30
N ALA A 216 5.01 -36.35 18.00
CA ALA A 216 5.74 -37.17 18.98
C ALA A 216 6.95 -36.43 19.57
N LEU A 217 7.66 -35.63 18.76
CA LEU A 217 8.78 -34.81 19.22
C LEU A 217 8.31 -33.73 20.18
N LEU A 218 7.26 -33.00 19.81
CA LEU A 218 6.68 -31.93 20.62
C LEU A 218 6.09 -32.49 21.93
N GLU A 219 5.48 -33.67 21.93
CA GLU A 219 4.95 -34.32 23.13
C GLU A 219 6.05 -34.97 24.00
N GLY A 220 7.23 -35.20 23.43
CA GLY A 220 8.38 -35.79 24.10
C GLY A 220 8.40 -37.32 24.11
N HIS A 221 7.63 -37.96 23.23
CA HIS A 221 7.57 -39.41 23.03
C HIS A 221 8.45 -39.89 21.86
N TYR A 222 9.07 -38.97 21.12
CA TYR A 222 9.96 -39.29 20.01
C TYR A 222 11.30 -39.86 20.50
N THR A 223 11.66 -41.03 19.98
CA THR A 223 12.97 -41.65 20.20
C THR A 223 13.98 -41.06 19.23
N LEU A 224 14.98 -40.35 19.76
CA LEU A 224 16.05 -39.78 18.95
C LEU A 224 16.98 -40.89 18.42
N PRO A 225 17.43 -40.81 17.15
CA PRO A 225 18.45 -41.70 16.61
C PRO A 225 19.77 -41.64 17.40
N ASP A 226 20.40 -42.79 17.63
CA ASP A 226 21.63 -42.91 18.43
C ASP A 226 22.85 -42.19 17.82
N LEU A 227 22.85 -42.00 16.49
CA LEU A 227 23.98 -41.42 15.73
C LEU A 227 23.94 -39.89 15.64
N LEU A 228 23.05 -39.21 16.36
CA LEU A 228 22.97 -37.74 16.32
C LEU A 228 24.12 -37.08 17.09
N ASP A 229 24.59 -35.94 16.57
CA ASP A 229 25.54 -35.13 17.33
C ASP A 229 24.88 -34.55 18.61
N PRO A 230 25.66 -34.33 19.68
CA PRO A 230 25.11 -33.89 20.96
C PRO A 230 24.34 -32.57 20.91
N ALA A 231 24.70 -31.65 20.00
CA ALA A 231 24.04 -30.36 19.89
C ALA A 231 22.65 -30.51 19.24
N THR A 232 22.54 -31.32 18.20
CA THR A 232 21.25 -31.65 17.57
C THR A 232 20.33 -32.42 18.50
N ALA A 233 20.85 -33.44 19.20
CA ALA A 233 20.07 -34.18 20.19
C ALA A 233 19.54 -33.25 21.30
N SER A 234 20.39 -32.35 21.80
CA SER A 234 19.99 -31.32 22.77
C SER A 234 18.92 -30.40 22.20
N PHE A 235 19.09 -29.87 20.99
CA PHE A 235 18.10 -29.00 20.34
C PHE A 235 16.72 -29.67 20.24
N LEU A 236 16.67 -30.89 19.69
CA LEU A 236 15.43 -31.63 19.52
C LEU A 236 14.75 -31.95 20.86
N SER A 237 15.53 -32.28 21.91
CA SER A 237 14.98 -32.51 23.25
C SER A 237 14.29 -31.27 23.85
N HIS A 238 14.69 -30.07 23.43
CA HIS A 238 14.12 -28.79 23.88
C HIS A 238 12.96 -28.30 23.00
N CYS A 239 12.66 -28.95 21.87
CA CYS A 239 11.51 -28.59 21.02
C CYS A 239 10.16 -28.96 21.63
N ARG A 240 10.13 -29.63 22.80
CA ARG A 240 8.90 -30.11 23.45
C ARG A 240 7.95 -28.99 23.85
N PHE A 241 6.66 -29.29 23.88
CA PHE A 241 5.64 -28.42 24.45
C PHE A 241 6.00 -28.06 25.90
N HIS A 242 5.99 -26.76 26.19
CA HIS A 242 6.13 -26.31 27.57
C HIS A 242 4.89 -26.68 28.39
N LYS A 243 5.04 -26.75 29.71
CA LYS A 243 3.90 -26.93 30.61
C LYS A 243 2.89 -25.78 30.42
N GLY A 244 1.63 -26.13 30.19
CA GLY A 244 0.57 -25.16 29.91
C GLY A 244 0.50 -24.69 28.47
N HIS A 245 1.12 -25.39 27.52
CA HIS A 245 0.90 -25.17 26.10
C HIS A 245 -0.61 -25.27 25.78
N SER A 246 -1.11 -24.33 24.98
CA SER A 246 -2.46 -24.34 24.44
C SER A 246 -2.36 -24.19 22.92
N PRO A 247 -3.00 -25.06 22.13
CA PRO A 247 -2.90 -25.02 20.68
C PRO A 247 -3.56 -23.75 20.12
N VAL A 248 -2.97 -23.22 19.06
CA VAL A 248 -3.55 -22.08 18.33
C VAL A 248 -4.69 -22.60 17.45
N HIS A 249 -5.88 -22.04 17.62
CA HIS A 249 -7.02 -22.38 16.78
C HIS A 249 -6.84 -21.80 15.38
N LEU A 250 -6.76 -22.67 14.37
CA LEU A 250 -6.51 -22.27 12.97
C LEU A 250 -7.75 -21.74 12.24
N GLN A 251 -8.95 -21.83 12.83
CA GLN A 251 -10.14 -21.32 12.16
C GLN A 251 -10.27 -19.80 12.32
N VAL A 252 -10.56 -19.14 11.20
CA VAL A 252 -10.82 -17.71 11.12
C VAL A 252 -12.33 -17.48 11.23
N SER A 253 -12.78 -16.84 12.31
CA SER A 253 -14.19 -16.47 12.43
C SER A 253 -14.53 -15.27 11.52
N LYS A 254 -15.83 -15.05 11.29
CA LYS A 254 -16.32 -13.84 10.63
C LYS A 254 -15.86 -12.58 11.37
N ASP A 255 -15.85 -12.61 12.70
CA ASP A 255 -15.49 -11.44 13.51
C ASP A 255 -13.99 -11.16 13.44
N ASP A 256 -13.14 -12.19 13.37
CA ASP A 256 -11.70 -12.05 13.10
C ASP A 256 -11.45 -11.40 11.73
N HIS A 257 -12.17 -11.87 10.70
CA HIS A 257 -12.08 -11.33 9.35
C HIS A 257 -12.48 -9.84 9.29
N VAL A 258 -13.61 -9.48 9.92
CA VAL A 258 -14.08 -8.10 10.02
C VAL A 258 -13.07 -7.24 10.79
N TYR A 259 -12.58 -7.75 11.92
CA TYR A 259 -11.58 -7.06 12.74
C TYR A 259 -10.31 -6.74 11.95
N PHE A 260 -9.74 -7.73 11.26
CA PHE A 260 -8.53 -7.57 10.47
C PHE A 260 -8.71 -6.52 9.35
N TRP A 261 -9.74 -6.68 8.52
CA TRP A 261 -9.94 -5.80 7.37
C TRP A 261 -10.40 -4.40 7.76
N SER A 262 -11.08 -4.22 8.89
CA SER A 262 -11.40 -2.89 9.42
C SER A 262 -10.16 -2.05 9.75
N ARG A 263 -9.04 -2.71 10.08
CA ARG A 263 -7.78 -2.07 10.49
C ARG A 263 -6.71 -2.05 9.40
N ASN A 264 -6.76 -2.99 8.45
CA ASN A 264 -5.73 -3.09 7.42
C ASN A 264 -5.76 -1.83 6.53
N PRO A 265 -4.64 -1.11 6.31
CA PRO A 265 -4.66 0.10 5.51
C PRO A 265 -4.77 -0.21 4.00
N GLU A 266 -5.54 0.62 3.29
CA GLU A 266 -5.85 0.42 1.85
C GLU A 266 -4.64 0.62 0.94
N ASN A 267 -3.69 1.45 1.37
CA ASN A 267 -2.49 1.76 0.61
C ASN A 267 -1.35 0.73 0.79
N LYS A 268 -1.62 -0.40 1.44
CA LYS A 268 -0.71 -1.56 1.40
C LYS A 268 -0.90 -2.30 0.08
N GLY A 269 0.18 -2.91 -0.41
CA GLY A 269 0.13 -3.82 -1.54
C GLY A 269 -0.85 -4.97 -1.29
N SER A 270 -1.39 -5.51 -2.36
CA SER A 270 -2.25 -6.68 -2.40
C SER A 270 -1.76 -7.62 -3.49
N GLU A 271 -2.31 -8.83 -3.54
CA GLU A 271 -2.05 -9.78 -4.63
C GLU A 271 -2.26 -9.10 -6.00
N PRO A 272 -1.28 -9.12 -6.93
CA PRO A 272 -1.38 -8.45 -8.22
C PRO A 272 -2.51 -8.98 -9.11
N HIS A 273 -2.82 -10.27 -8.99
CA HIS A 273 -3.82 -10.95 -9.81
C HIS A 273 -5.19 -11.07 -9.12
N GLY A 274 -5.29 -10.62 -7.86
CA GLY A 274 -6.46 -10.77 -7.01
C GLY A 274 -7.24 -9.48 -6.76
N LEU A 275 -7.93 -9.43 -5.63
CA LEU A 275 -8.62 -8.24 -5.15
C LEU A 275 -7.66 -7.36 -4.34
N HIS A 276 -7.73 -6.05 -4.50
CA HIS A 276 -7.02 -5.13 -3.61
C HIS A 276 -7.71 -4.94 -2.27
N ASN A 277 -6.97 -4.43 -1.28
CA ASN A 277 -7.41 -4.31 0.11
C ASN A 277 -8.75 -3.57 0.29
N GLU A 278 -9.07 -2.61 -0.58
CA GLU A 278 -10.35 -1.87 -0.51
C GLU A 278 -11.55 -2.76 -0.83
N HIS A 279 -11.40 -3.78 -1.68
CA HIS A 279 -12.47 -4.73 -1.96
C HIS A 279 -12.88 -5.50 -0.70
N PHE A 280 -11.92 -5.97 0.08
CA PHE A 280 -12.19 -6.68 1.34
C PHE A 280 -12.77 -5.73 2.40
N LYS A 281 -12.31 -4.48 2.43
CA LYS A 281 -12.92 -3.46 3.29
C LYS A 281 -14.35 -3.10 2.95
N ALA A 282 -14.68 -3.03 1.66
CA ALA A 282 -16.04 -2.84 1.22
C ALA A 282 -16.89 -4.08 1.55
N ALA A 283 -16.32 -5.28 1.35
CA ALA A 283 -16.98 -6.55 1.62
C ALA A 283 -17.41 -6.71 3.08
N ILE A 284 -16.59 -6.28 4.05
CA ILE A 284 -16.95 -6.37 5.48
C ILE A 284 -18.15 -5.51 5.90
N GLN A 285 -18.65 -4.63 5.04
CA GLN A 285 -19.91 -3.91 5.28
C GLN A 285 -21.14 -4.80 5.06
N SER A 286 -20.98 -5.94 4.38
CA SER A 286 -22.03 -6.94 4.19
C SER A 286 -21.74 -8.19 5.03
N PRO A 287 -22.58 -8.52 6.03
CA PRO A 287 -22.37 -9.68 6.89
C PRO A 287 -22.26 -11.01 6.13
N SER A 288 -23.03 -11.18 5.05
CA SER A 288 -23.00 -12.41 4.23
C SER A 288 -21.68 -12.52 3.47
N ILE A 289 -21.22 -11.43 2.87
CA ILE A 289 -19.96 -11.42 2.12
C ILE A 289 -18.77 -11.63 3.06
N ALA A 290 -18.76 -10.98 4.23
CA ALA A 290 -17.72 -11.17 5.24
C ALA A 290 -17.65 -12.63 5.72
N HIS A 291 -18.81 -13.28 5.89
CA HIS A 291 -18.88 -14.68 6.27
C HIS A 291 -18.35 -15.60 5.16
N CYS A 292 -18.75 -15.36 3.90
CA CYS A 292 -18.20 -16.08 2.75
C CYS A 292 -16.66 -15.93 2.68
N ASP A 293 -16.14 -14.71 2.82
CA ASP A 293 -14.70 -14.47 2.77
C ASP A 293 -13.97 -15.22 3.90
N ALA A 294 -14.51 -15.20 5.13
CA ALA A 294 -13.96 -15.98 6.24
C ALA A 294 -13.93 -17.49 5.92
N LEU A 295 -14.99 -18.05 5.33
CA LEU A 295 -15.01 -19.45 4.90
C LEU A 295 -13.93 -19.74 3.85
N PHE A 296 -13.72 -18.85 2.88
CA PHE A 296 -12.66 -19.02 1.88
C PHE A 296 -11.26 -19.04 2.48
N TRP A 297 -11.01 -18.30 3.56
CA TRP A 297 -9.75 -18.39 4.30
C TRP A 297 -9.60 -19.72 5.04
N ASN A 298 -10.68 -20.28 5.55
CA ASN A 298 -10.65 -21.54 6.30
C ASN A 298 -10.35 -22.74 5.40
N ILE A 299 -10.78 -22.76 4.14
CA ILE A 299 -10.53 -23.90 3.23
C ILE A 299 -9.03 -24.26 3.17
N PRO A 300 -8.12 -23.37 2.74
CA PRO A 300 -6.70 -23.69 2.68
C PRO A 300 -6.08 -23.96 4.06
N LEU A 301 -6.53 -23.24 5.10
CA LEU A 301 -6.02 -23.42 6.47
C LEU A 301 -6.37 -24.78 7.08
N THR A 302 -7.52 -25.35 6.74
CA THR A 302 -8.03 -26.60 7.34
C THR A 302 -7.75 -27.83 6.49
N THR A 303 -7.61 -27.67 5.17
CA THR A 303 -7.44 -28.81 4.24
C THR A 303 -6.02 -28.95 3.73
N GLY A 304 -5.15 -27.96 3.97
CA GLY A 304 -3.83 -27.90 3.33
C GLY A 304 -3.87 -27.62 1.82
N PHE A 305 -5.06 -27.41 1.25
CA PHE A 305 -5.23 -27.04 -0.16
C PHE A 305 -4.55 -25.70 -0.45
N VAL A 306 -3.76 -25.63 -1.52
CA VAL A 306 -3.15 -24.38 -1.98
C VAL A 306 -3.85 -23.90 -3.26
N PRO A 307 -4.60 -22.78 -3.22
CA PRO A 307 -5.22 -22.20 -4.40
C PRO A 307 -4.20 -21.95 -5.52
N LEU A 308 -4.56 -22.26 -6.77
CA LEU A 308 -3.68 -22.11 -7.94
C LEU A 308 -3.11 -20.68 -8.08
N GLN A 309 -3.87 -19.67 -7.65
CA GLN A 309 -3.41 -18.28 -7.66
C GLN A 309 -2.27 -18.04 -6.66
N TRP A 310 -2.29 -18.72 -5.52
CA TRP A 310 -1.28 -18.57 -4.47
C TRP A 310 0.01 -19.32 -4.79
N GLN A 311 -0.02 -20.25 -5.74
CA GLN A 311 1.18 -20.93 -6.23
C GLN A 311 2.07 -20.01 -7.09
N LYS A 312 1.55 -18.86 -7.53
CA LYS A 312 2.26 -17.90 -8.39
C LYS A 312 2.44 -16.56 -7.68
N LEU A 313 3.32 -16.54 -6.69
CA LEU A 313 3.73 -15.33 -5.99
C LEU A 313 5.03 -14.78 -6.57
N MET A 314 5.10 -13.46 -6.70
CA MET A 314 6.31 -12.77 -7.14
C MET A 314 7.15 -12.42 -5.92
N ASN A 315 8.39 -12.92 -5.89
CA ASN A 315 9.37 -12.52 -4.89
C ASN A 315 9.98 -11.17 -5.24
N PHE A 316 10.08 -10.28 -4.26
CA PHE A 316 10.68 -8.96 -4.45
C PHE A 316 12.02 -8.84 -3.72
N ALA A 317 13.05 -8.42 -4.44
CA ALA A 317 14.31 -7.97 -3.83
C ALA A 317 14.16 -6.51 -3.36
N ILE A 318 14.22 -6.29 -2.06
CA ILE A 318 14.08 -4.97 -1.43
C ILE A 318 15.31 -4.70 -0.56
N GLU A 319 15.78 -3.45 -0.54
CA GLU A 319 16.87 -3.03 0.34
C GLU A 319 16.50 -3.25 1.81
N LYS A 320 17.39 -3.87 2.60
CA LYS A 320 17.21 -3.97 4.07
C LYS A 320 17.41 -2.60 4.72
N LYS A 321 18.46 -1.89 4.30
CA LYS A 321 18.77 -0.51 4.71
C LYS A 321 18.64 0.40 3.50
N PRO A 322 17.89 1.52 3.58
CA PRO A 322 17.75 2.44 2.45
C PRO A 322 19.10 2.89 1.89
N GLY A 323 19.29 2.76 0.59
CA GLY A 323 20.50 3.11 -0.14
C GLY A 323 21.60 2.03 -0.17
N ASP A 324 21.41 0.91 0.53
CA ASP A 324 22.31 -0.24 0.48
C ASP A 324 21.72 -1.32 -0.43
N PHE A 325 22.09 -1.24 -1.71
CA PHE A 325 21.64 -2.15 -2.78
C PHE A 325 22.69 -3.23 -3.10
N ARG A 326 23.56 -3.55 -2.14
CA ARG A 326 24.41 -4.74 -2.22
C ARG A 326 23.55 -5.98 -2.17
N LEU A 327 23.82 -6.93 -3.06
CA LEU A 327 23.01 -8.13 -3.24
C LEU A 327 22.87 -8.93 -1.93
N SER A 328 23.97 -9.11 -1.18
CA SER A 328 24.00 -9.77 0.13
C SER A 328 23.21 -9.03 1.23
N LYS A 329 22.91 -7.74 1.03
CA LYS A 329 22.15 -6.88 1.94
C LYS A 329 20.71 -6.64 1.48
N MET A 330 20.28 -7.29 0.41
CA MET A 330 18.89 -7.34 0.01
C MET A 330 18.09 -8.31 0.90
N ARG A 331 16.78 -8.08 1.00
CA ARG A 331 15.80 -9.03 1.54
C ARG A 331 14.84 -9.45 0.43
N THR A 332 14.35 -10.67 0.57
CA THR A 332 13.34 -11.27 -0.29
C THR A 332 12.02 -11.21 0.45
N ILE A 333 10.99 -10.63 -0.17
CA ILE A 333 9.63 -10.51 0.38
C ILE A 333 8.63 -11.13 -0.59
#